data_AF-A0A0F9RFZ1-F1
#
_entry.id   AF-A0A0F9RFZ1-F1
#
_cell.length_a   1.000
_cell.length_b   1.000
_cell.length_c   1.000
_cell.angle_alpha   90.00
_cell.angle_beta   90.00
_cell.angle_gamma   90.00
#
_symmetry.space_group_name_H-M   'P 1'
#
loop_
_entity.id
_entity.type
_entity.pdbx_description
1 polymer ?
#
loop_
_entity_poly.entity_id
_entity_poly.type
_entity_poly.pdbx_seq_one_letter_code
_entity_poly.pdbx_strand_id
1 'polypeptide(L)'
;MVQFFNAVPWWMYSIIANVAIAFVEYTNRTAKFEHFGEQIWAMWPLILISQFGLFYTWRDGPSFMYAWAFFTTGNIMCRVVSSHFFVGEKLTMTVGFGIALIILGGHFVREGIIK
;
A
#
# COMPACT_ATOMS: atom_id res chain seq x y z
N MET A 1 18.58 18.06 -3.40
CA MET A 1 17.32 17.35 -3.12
C MET A 1 17.00 16.29 -4.17
N VAL A 2 17.03 16.57 -5.48
CA VAL A 2 16.70 15.57 -6.54
C VAL A 2 17.59 14.31 -6.50
N GLN A 3 18.88 14.44 -6.16
CA GLN A 3 19.80 13.30 -6.07
C GLN A 3 19.49 12.33 -4.91
N PHE A 4 18.90 12.80 -3.80
CA PHE A 4 18.59 11.93 -2.67
C PHE A 4 17.46 10.94 -3.00
N PHE A 5 16.46 11.40 -3.76
CA PHE A 5 15.34 10.55 -4.17
C PHE A 5 15.75 9.50 -5.22
N ASN A 6 16.73 9.79 -6.07
CA ASN A 6 17.23 8.79 -7.01
C ASN A 6 18.09 7.68 -6.35
N ALA A 7 18.48 7.84 -5.09
CA ALA A 7 19.25 6.83 -4.35
C ALA A 7 18.35 5.80 -3.64
N VAL A 8 17.06 6.12 -3.47
CA VAL A 8 16.11 5.22 -2.80
C VAL A 8 15.58 4.21 -3.82
N PRO A 9 15.70 2.89 -3.57
CA PRO A 9 15.11 1.88 -4.43
C PRO A 9 13.60 2.06 -4.61
N TRP A 10 13.10 1.85 -5.84
CA TRP A 10 11.68 2.00 -6.18
C TRP A 10 10.73 1.23 -5.23
N TRP A 11 11.13 0.04 -4.77
CA TRP A 11 10.33 -0.80 -3.87
C TRP A 11 10.17 -0.19 -2.47
N MET A 12 11.10 0.64 -2.00
CA MET A 12 10.98 1.33 -0.71
C MET A 12 9.86 2.37 -0.75
N TYR A 13 9.68 3.06 -1.88
CA TYR A 13 8.55 3.97 -2.06
C TYR A 13 7.21 3.24 -1.98
N SER A 14 7.16 2.01 -2.47
CA SER A 14 5.95 1.17 -2.38
C SER A 14 5.63 0.80 -0.93
N ILE A 15 6.66 0.50 -0.13
CA ILE A 15 6.51 0.25 1.30
C ILE A 15 6.01 1.50 2.01
N ILE A 16 6.62 2.66 1.76
CA ILE A 16 6.20 3.96 2.35
C ILE A 16 4.74 4.24 2.02
N ALA A 17 4.34 4.06 0.76
CA ALA A 17 2.95 4.26 0.33
C ALA A 17 1.98 3.32 1.08
N ASN A 18 2.32 2.03 1.18
CA ASN A 18 1.48 1.05 1.85
C ASN A 18 1.33 1.30 3.35
N VAL A 19 2.42 1.67 4.02
CA VAL A 19 2.40 2.04 5.44
C VAL A 19 1.54 3.29 5.65
N ALA A 20 1.71 4.33 4.83
CA ALA A 20 0.91 5.55 4.93
C ALA A 20 -0.59 5.27 4.72
N ILE A 21 -0.95 4.45 3.73
CA ILE A 21 -2.34 4.02 3.50
C ILE A 21 -2.90 3.24 4.69
N ALA A 22 -2.12 2.32 5.26
CA ALA A 22 -2.53 1.57 6.43
C ALA A 22 -2.78 2.48 7.65
N PHE A 23 -1.95 3.51 7.82
CA PHE A 23 -2.19 4.55 8.84
C PHE A 23 -3.43 5.38 8.54
N VAL A 24 -3.72 5.75 7.29
CA VAL A 24 -4.98 6.43 6.93
C VAL A 24 -6.17 5.56 7.33
N GLU A 25 -6.14 4.26 7.00
CA GLU A 25 -7.21 3.33 7.37
C GLU A 25 -7.34 3.22 8.90
N TYR A 26 -6.23 3.08 9.61
CA TYR A 26 -6.21 3.02 11.07
C TYR A 26 -6.79 4.30 11.69
N THR A 27 -6.34 5.48 11.27
CA THR A 27 -6.84 6.77 11.73
C THR A 27 -8.33 6.91 11.42
N ASN A 28 -8.78 6.48 10.24
CA ASN A 28 -10.20 6.52 9.87
C ASN A 28 -11.09 5.66 10.78
N ARG A 29 -10.57 4.52 11.24
CA ARG A 29 -11.33 3.55 12.04
C ARG A 29 -11.27 3.81 13.54
N THR A 30 -10.19 4.42 14.02
CA THR A 30 -9.93 4.58 15.47
C THR A 30 -10.13 6.00 15.98
N ALA A 31 -9.85 7.02 15.17
CA ALA A 31 -10.03 8.39 15.59
C ALA A 31 -11.51 8.78 15.53
N LYS A 32 -11.99 9.39 16.62
CA LYS A 32 -13.32 10.00 16.69
C LYS A 32 -13.15 11.48 16.37
N PHE A 33 -13.42 11.87 15.12
CA PHE A 33 -13.44 13.26 14.72
C PHE A 33 -14.84 13.83 14.93
N GLU A 34 -14.94 15.02 15.53
CA GLU A 34 -16.23 15.69 15.73
C GLU A 34 -16.65 16.44 14.46
N HIS A 35 -15.66 16.86 13.66
CA HIS A 35 -15.86 17.61 12.44
C HIS A 35 -15.09 17.04 11.25
N PHE A 36 -15.69 17.09 10.07
CA PHE A 36 -15.08 16.64 8.82
C PHE A 36 -13.73 17.33 8.52
N GLY A 37 -13.60 18.62 8.89
CA GLY A 37 -12.37 19.37 8.69
C GLY A 37 -11.18 18.78 9.47
N GLU A 38 -11.41 18.31 10.70
CA GLU A 38 -10.38 17.70 11.54
C GLU A 38 -9.91 16.37 10.95
N GLN A 39 -10.84 15.58 10.43
CA GLN A 39 -10.54 14.32 9.74
C GLN A 39 -9.66 14.56 8.51
N ILE A 40 -10.00 15.57 7.68
CA ILE A 40 -9.18 15.93 6.53
C ILE A 40 -7.78 16.33 6.99
N TRP A 41 -7.66 17.25 7.94
CA TRP A 41 -6.35 17.75 8.37
C TRP A 41 -5.46 16.65 8.95
N ALA A 42 -6.04 15.70 9.68
CA ALA A 42 -5.30 14.57 10.22
C ALA A 42 -4.85 13.58 9.13
N MET A 43 -5.67 13.35 8.11
CA MET A 43 -5.39 12.36 7.05
C MET A 43 -4.57 12.92 5.89
N TRP A 44 -4.67 14.21 5.62
CA TRP A 44 -4.09 14.84 4.45
C TRP A 44 -2.58 14.60 4.29
N PRO A 45 -1.75 14.73 5.35
CA PRO A 45 -0.33 14.44 5.23
C PRO A 45 -0.06 12.99 4.82
N LEU A 46 -0.80 12.04 5.38
CA LEU A 46 -0.67 10.62 5.08
C LEU A 46 -1.10 10.32 3.63
N ILE A 47 -2.19 10.93 3.16
CA ILE A 47 -2.63 10.81 1.78
C ILE A 47 -1.56 11.33 0.83
N LEU A 48 -0.97 12.50 1.11
CA LEU A 48 0.11 13.05 0.27
C LEU A 48 1.35 12.16 0.25
N ILE A 49 1.75 11.60 1.39
CA ILE A 49 2.86 10.63 1.47
C ILE A 49 2.54 9.38 0.65
N SER A 50 1.29 8.91 0.71
CA SER A 50 0.81 7.76 -0.08
C SER A 50 0.93 8.02 -1.57
N GLN A 51 0.43 9.17 -2.04
CA GLN A 51 0.50 9.56 -3.45
C GLN A 51 1.94 9.75 -3.93
N PHE A 52 2.78 10.34 -3.10
CA PHE A 52 4.21 10.50 -3.39
C PHE A 52 4.90 9.13 -3.54
N GLY A 53 4.72 8.23 -2.58
CA GLY A 53 5.31 6.88 -2.65
C GLY A 53 4.79 6.09 -3.85
N LEU A 54 3.50 6.18 -4.15
CA LEU A 54 2.93 5.58 -5.36
C LEU A 54 3.60 6.13 -6.62
N PHE A 55 3.68 7.45 -6.77
CA PHE A 55 4.26 8.08 -7.95
C PHE A 55 5.67 7.54 -8.26
N TYR A 56 6.56 7.50 -7.27
CA TYR A 56 7.93 6.98 -7.48
C TYR A 56 7.96 5.46 -7.70
N THR A 57 7.05 4.71 -7.06
CA THR A 57 6.91 3.26 -7.31
C THR A 57 6.58 2.96 -8.76
N TRP A 58 5.63 3.71 -9.35
CA TRP A 58 5.20 3.51 -10.73
C TRP A 58 6.19 4.10 -11.74
N ARG A 59 6.85 5.22 -11.40
CA ARG A 59 7.83 5.88 -12.25
C ARG A 59 9.12 5.07 -12.41
N ASP A 60 9.64 4.53 -11.31
CA ASP A 60 10.95 3.88 -11.27
C ASP A 60 10.87 2.35 -11.26
N GLY A 61 9.65 1.79 -11.22
CA GLY A 61 9.42 0.35 -11.28
C GLY A 61 9.82 -0.22 -12.65
N PRO A 62 10.35 -1.46 -12.70
CA PRO A 62 10.83 -2.07 -13.96
C PRO A 62 9.72 -2.33 -14.97
N SER A 63 8.48 -2.51 -14.51
CA SER A 63 7.28 -2.53 -15.32
C SER A 63 6.08 -2.09 -14.49
N PHE A 64 5.06 -1.52 -15.16
CA PHE A 64 3.80 -1.13 -14.52
C PHE A 64 3.19 -2.32 -13.77
N MET A 65 3.13 -3.49 -14.40
CA MET A 65 2.51 -4.68 -13.80
C MET A 65 3.29 -5.21 -12.59
N TYR A 66 4.62 -5.14 -12.60
CA TYR A 66 5.42 -5.54 -11.45
C TYR A 66 5.32 -4.56 -10.28
N ALA A 67 5.35 -3.25 -10.56
CA ALA A 67 5.13 -2.21 -9.57
C ALA A 67 3.74 -2.34 -8.92
N TRP A 68 2.71 -2.59 -9.73
CA TRP A 68 1.35 -2.87 -9.28
C TRP A 68 1.29 -4.11 -8.38
N ALA A 69 1.85 -5.24 -8.83
CA ALA A 69 1.82 -6.48 -8.07
C ALA A 69 2.53 -6.35 -6.72
N PHE A 70 3.67 -5.66 -6.69
CA PHE A 70 4.40 -5.39 -5.45
C PHE A 70 3.62 -4.48 -4.52
N PHE A 71 3.06 -3.38 -5.04
CA PHE A 71 2.23 -2.47 -4.25
C PHE A 71 1.00 -3.18 -3.67
N THR A 72 0.26 -3.91 -4.50
CA THR A 72 -0.94 -4.65 -4.07
C THR A 72 -0.59 -5.69 -3.00
N THR A 73 0.50 -6.44 -3.18
CA THR A 73 0.96 -7.43 -2.19
C THR A 73 1.27 -6.75 -0.85
N GLY A 74 2.03 -5.65 -0.88
CA GLY A 74 2.33 -4.86 0.33
C GLY A 74 1.07 -4.30 0.98
N ASN A 75 0.13 -3.80 0.19
CA ASN A 75 -1.13 -3.25 0.68
C ASN A 75 -1.92 -4.27 1.46
N ILE A 76 -2.05 -5.48 0.89
CA ILE A 76 -2.81 -6.53 1.55
C ILE A 76 -2.08 -7.00 2.80
N MET A 77 -0.75 -7.16 2.77
CA MET A 77 -0.01 -7.52 3.98
C MET A 77 -0.23 -6.49 5.09
N CYS A 78 -0.13 -5.20 4.78
CA CYS A 78 -0.43 -4.13 5.73
C CYS A 78 -1.88 -4.18 6.22
N ARG A 79 -2.84 -4.49 5.35
CA ARG A 79 -4.26 -4.60 5.71
C ARG A 79 -4.54 -5.81 6.59
N VAL A 80 -3.95 -6.97 6.29
CA VAL A 80 -4.06 -8.19 7.10
C VAL A 80 -3.48 -7.95 8.49
N VAL A 81 -2.28 -7.37 8.57
CA VAL A 81 -1.65 -6.99 9.84
C VAL A 81 -2.52 -5.97 10.57
N SER A 82 -2.99 -4.94 9.87
CA SER A 82 -3.80 -3.88 10.48
C SER A 82 -5.12 -4.40 11.04
N SER A 83 -5.85 -5.17 10.24
CA SER A 83 -7.11 -5.80 10.62
C SER A 83 -6.93 -6.75 11.80
N HIS A 84 -5.87 -7.57 11.82
CA HIS A 84 -5.65 -8.55 12.87
C HIS A 84 -5.18 -7.94 14.20
N PHE A 85 -4.24 -7.00 14.16
CA PHE A 85 -3.59 -6.48 15.37
C PHE A 85 -4.24 -5.20 15.92
N PHE A 86 -4.84 -4.36 15.08
CA PHE A 86 -5.32 -3.03 15.51
C PHE A 86 -6.83 -2.88 15.43
N VAL A 87 -7.48 -3.46 14.41
CA VAL A 87 -8.93 -3.26 14.18
C VAL A 87 -9.77 -4.41 14.77
N GLY A 88 -9.18 -5.58 14.99
CA GLY A 88 -9.88 -6.76 15.51
C GLY A 88 -10.86 -7.41 14.53
N GLU A 89 -10.75 -7.11 13.24
CA GLU A 89 -11.57 -7.74 12.21
C GLU A 89 -11.12 -9.19 11.97
N LYS A 90 -12.09 -10.12 11.90
CA LYS A 90 -11.80 -11.51 11.55
C LYS A 90 -11.40 -11.60 10.08
N LEU A 91 -10.21 -12.13 9.81
CA LEU A 91 -9.78 -12.51 8.47
C LEU A 91 -10.74 -13.53 7.87
N THR A 92 -11.45 -13.13 6.82
CA THR A 92 -12.33 -14.02 6.08
C THR A 92 -11.55 -14.81 5.03
N MET A 93 -12.00 -16.03 4.71
CA MET A 93 -11.39 -16.86 3.66
C MET A 93 -11.30 -16.11 2.31
N THR A 94 -12.25 -15.22 2.02
CA THR A 94 -12.27 -14.40 0.80
C THR A 94 -11.03 -13.50 0.69
N VAL A 95 -10.58 -12.90 1.81
CA VAL A 95 -9.37 -12.08 1.84
C VAL A 95 -8.12 -12.96 1.60
N GLY A 96 -8.07 -14.13 2.24
CA GLY A 96 -6.98 -15.10 2.03
C GLY A 96 -6.88 -15.59 0.59
N PHE A 97 -8.02 -15.84 -0.07
CA PHE A 97 -8.07 -16.26 -1.46
C PHE A 97 -7.60 -15.14 -2.41
N GLY A 98 -8.01 -13.89 -2.17
CA GLY A 98 -7.53 -12.74 -2.93
C GLY A 98 -6.01 -12.58 -2.86
N ILE A 99 -5.42 -12.76 -1.67
CA ILE A 99 -3.95 -12.74 -1.48
C ILE A 99 -3.26 -13.80 -2.32
N ALA A 100 -3.75 -15.04 -2.24
CA ALA A 100 -3.15 -16.17 -2.97
C ALA A 100 -3.14 -15.94 -4.49
N LEU A 101 -4.24 -15.40 -5.04
CA LEU A 101 -4.33 -15.07 -6.47
C LEU A 101 -3.33 -13.99 -6.89
N ILE A 102 -3.09 -12.98 -6.05
CA ILE A 102 -2.17 -11.88 -6.35
C ILE A 102 -0.72 -12.36 -6.30
N ILE A 103 -0.37 -13.23 -5.35
CA ILE A 103 0.96 -13.84 -5.27
C ILE A 103 1.20 -14.72 -6.51
N LEU A 104 0.23 -15.57 -6.88
CA LEU A 104 0.30 -16.40 -8.08
C LEU A 104 0.42 -15.56 -9.35
N GLY A 105 -0.39 -14.52 -9.49
CA GLY A 105 -0.34 -13.59 -10.62
C GLY A 105 1.02 -12.89 -10.73
N GLY A 106 1.56 -12.39 -9.60
CA GLY A 106 2.89 -11.78 -9.57
C GLY A 106 4.01 -12.74 -9.96
N HIS A 107 3.89 -14.02 -9.58
CA HIS A 107 4.83 -15.06 -9.98
C HIS A 107 4.80 -15.31 -11.49
N PHE A 108 3.61 -15.46 -12.08
CA PHE A 108 3.47 -15.67 -13.54
C PHE A 108 3.95 -14.48 -14.38
N VAL A 109 3.79 -13.26 -13.88
CA VAL A 109 4.33 -12.06 -14.53
C VAL A 109 5.87 -12.06 -14.50
N ARG A 110 6.47 -12.44 -13.36
CA ARG A 110 7.94 -12.52 -13.24
C ARG A 110 8.55 -13.55 -14.19
N GLU A 111 7.87 -14.68 -14.38
CA GLU A 111 8.33 -15.75 -15.28
C GLU A 111 8.05 -15.46 -16.77
N GLY A 112 7.40 -14.32 -17.10
CA GLY A 112 7.11 -13.94 -18.47
C GLY A 112 6.01 -14.78 -19.13
N ILE A 113 5.25 -15.53 -18.34
CA ILE A 113 4.11 -16.35 -18.80
C ILE A 113 2.95 -15.45 -19.21
N ILE A 114 2.77 -14.33 -18.50
CA ILE A 114 1.75 -13.31 -18.77
C ILE A 114 2.48 -12.00 -19.05
N LYS A 115 2.22 -11.41 -20.23
CA LYS A 115 2.82 -10.15 -20.68
C LYS A 115 2.05 -8.94 -20.16
#